data_AF-A0A1V5RM55-F1
#
_entry.id   AF-A0A1V5RM55-F1
#
_cell.length_a   1.000
_cell.length_b   1.000
_cell.length_c   1.000
_cell.angle_alpha   90.00
_cell.angle_beta   90.00
_cell.angle_gamma   90.00
#
_symmetry.space_group_name_H-M   'P 1'
#
loop_
_entity.id
_entity.type
_entity.pdbx_description
1 polymer ?
#
loop_
_entity_poly.entity_id
_entity_poly.type
_entity_poly.pdbx_seq_one_letter_code
_entity_poly.pdbx_strand_id
1 'polypeptide(L)' 'MAALADVLRELKEPINRFFADVLVMAEDPAVRAARLALVQRIAALPDAVADLSLLQGF' A
#
# COMPACT_ATOMS: atom_id res chain seq x y z
N MET A 1 21.96 -10.83 2.66
CA MET A 1 20.84 -10.49 1.75
C MET A 1 19.55 -10.77 2.50
N ALA A 2 18.69 -9.78 2.70
CA ALA A 2 17.35 -10.03 3.24
C ALA A 2 16.51 -10.71 2.15
N ALA A 3 15.72 -11.73 2.51
CA ALA A 3 14.80 -12.32 1.56
C ALA A 3 13.66 -11.33 1.27
N LEU A 4 13.04 -11.41 0.10
CA LEU A 4 11.88 -10.57 -0.27
C LEU A 4 10.79 -10.60 0.83
N ALA A 5 10.58 -11.75 1.45
CA ALA A 5 9.63 -11.93 2.55
C ALA A 5 9.95 -11.07 3.79
N ASP A 6 11.23 -10.83 4.09
CA ASP A 6 11.65 -10.00 5.23
C ASP A 6 11.35 -8.52 4.95
N VAL A 7 11.67 -8.04 3.74
CA VAL A 7 11.38 -6.67 3.30
C VAL A 7 9.87 -6.42 3.28
N LEU A 8 9.07 -7.34 2.75
CA LEU A 8 7.62 -7.22 2.75
C LEU A 8 7.04 -7.19 4.17
N ARG A 9 7.64 -7.93 5.12
CA ARG A 9 7.23 -7.92 6.52
C ARG A 9 7.47 -6.57 7.18
N GLU A 10 8.59 -5.92 6.88
CA GLU A 10 8.92 -4.58 7.39
C GLU A 10 7.97 -3.50 6.87
N LEU A 11 7.39 -3.67 5.66
CA LEU A 11 6.42 -2.74 5.09
C LEU A 11 5.04 -2.77 5.77
N LYS A 12 4.70 -3.85 6.49
CA LYS A 12 3.39 -4.02 7.11
C LYS A 12 3.04 -2.87 8.07
N GLU A 13 3.98 -2.49 8.93
CA GLU A 13 3.73 -1.47 9.95
C GLU A 13 3.57 -0.05 9.39
N PRO A 14 4.46 0.47 8.51
CA PRO A 14 4.26 1.78 7.91
C PRO A 14 2.99 1.85 7.04
N ILE A 15 2.62 0.75 6.34
CA ILE A 15 1.36 0.70 5.58
C ILE A 15 0.16 0.80 6.52
N ASN A 16 0.12 -0.01 7.59
CA ASN A 16 -0.95 0.05 8.57
C ASN A 16 -1.08 1.44 9.21
N ARG A 17 0.04 2.08 9.54
CA ARG A 17 0.06 3.43 10.10
C ARG A 17 -0.49 4.45 9.11
N PHE A 18 -0.15 4.36 7.83
CA PHE A 18 -0.74 5.19 6.79
C PHE A 18 -2.27 5.04 6.76
N PHE A 19 -2.80 3.81 6.76
CA PHE A 19 -4.26 3.60 6.76
C PHE A 19 -4.95 4.02 8.07
N ALA A 20 -4.27 3.93 9.21
CA ALA A 20 -4.80 4.38 10.50
C ALA A 20 -4.85 5.90 10.62
N ASP A 21 -3.78 6.58 10.21
CA ASP A 21 -3.62 8.03 10.41
C ASP A 21 -4.21 8.85 9.26
N VAL A 22 -4.28 8.26 8.05
CA VAL A 22 -4.79 8.93 6.85
C VAL A 22 -6.18 8.39 6.52
N LEU A 23 -7.20 9.16 6.87
CA LEU A 23 -8.58 8.87 6.46
C LEU A 23 -8.67 8.94 4.92
N VAL A 24 -8.56 7.82 4.22
CA VAL A 24 -8.55 7.78 2.75
C VAL A 24 -9.81 8.44 2.18
N MET A 25 -10.95 8.24 2.84
CA MET A 25 -12.24 8.85 2.50
C MET A 25 -12.41 10.23 3.13
N ALA A 26 -11.50 11.16 2.83
CA ALA A 26 -11.63 12.55 3.24
C ALA A 26 -12.93 13.18 2.70
N GLU A 27 -13.52 14.13 3.43
CA GLU A 27 -14.72 14.85 2.99
C GLU A 27 -14.42 15.72 1.76
N ASP A 28 -13.32 16.47 1.81
CA ASP A 28 -12.82 17.25 0.69
C ASP A 28 -12.50 16.33 -0.50
N PRO A 29 -13.19 16.49 -1.65
CA PRO A 29 -12.97 15.66 -2.84
C PRO A 29 -11.54 15.71 -3.38
N ALA A 30 -10.87 16.86 -3.32
CA ALA A 30 -9.49 17.02 -3.80
C ALA A 30 -8.51 16.26 -2.91
N VAL A 31 -8.69 16.34 -1.59
CA VAL A 31 -7.88 15.59 -0.63
C VAL A 31 -8.12 14.09 -0.77
N ARG A 32 -9.38 13.66 -0.94
CA ARG A 32 -9.73 12.26 -1.17
C ARG A 32 -9.08 11.71 -2.45
N ALA A 33 -9.15 12.46 -3.55
CA ALA A 33 -8.52 12.08 -4.81
C ALA A 33 -7.00 11.90 -4.66
N ALA A 34 -6.32 12.83 -3.96
CA ALA A 34 -4.89 12.74 -3.71
C ALA A 34 -4.52 11.49 -2.89
N ARG A 35 -5.30 11.18 -1.84
CA ARG A 35 -5.10 10.00 -1.00
C ARG A 35 -5.34 8.70 -1.77
N LEU A 36 -6.39 8.62 -2.58
CA LEU A 36 -6.67 7.47 -3.43
C LEU A 36 -5.56 7.23 -4.47
N ALA A 37 -5.04 8.29 -5.09
CA ALA A 37 -3.92 8.18 -6.04
C ALA A 37 -2.65 7.62 -5.36
N LEU A 38 -2.40 8.03 -4.11
CA LEU A 38 -1.28 7.48 -3.34
C LEU A 38 -1.47 6.00 -3.01
N VAL A 39 -2.67 5.59 -2.58
CA VAL A 39 -3.01 4.17 -2.35
C VAL A 39 -2.79 3.34 -3.62
N GLN A 40 -3.29 3.80 -4.77
CA GLN A 40 -3.10 3.09 -6.04
C GLN A 40 -1.63 2.95 -6.42
N ARG A 41 -0.81 4.00 -6.23
CA ARG A 41 0.64 3.93 -6.47
C ARG A 41 1.33 2.91 -5.59
N ILE A 42 0.98 2.86 -4.30
CA ILE A 42 1.54 1.88 -3.36
C ILE A 42 1.12 0.47 -3.75
N ALA A 43 -0.14 0.26 -4.10
CA ALA A 43 -0.67 -1.04 -4.51
C ALA A 43 -0.01 -1.59 -5.79
N ALA A 44 0.47 -0.71 -6.69
CA ALA A 44 1.15 -1.08 -7.93
C ALA A 44 2.67 -1.30 -7.78
N LEU A 45 3.28 -0.95 -6.64
CA LEU A 45 4.73 -1.16 -6.43
C LEU A 45 5.19 -2.63 -6.62
N PRO A 46 4.43 -3.64 -6.18
CA PRO A 46 4.83 -5.02 -6.35
C PRO A 46 4.87 -5.48 -7.80
N ASP A 47 4.09 -4.88 -8.71
CA ASP A 47 3.98 -5.30 -10.12
C ASP A 47 5.34 -5.37 -10.85
N ALA A 48 6.30 -4.55 -10.43
CA ALA A 48 7.66 -4.54 -10.99
C ALA A 48 8.55 -5.70 -10.50
N VAL A 49 8.13 -6.43 -9.47
CA VAL A 49 8.92 -7.45 -8.77
C VAL A 49 8.20 -8.80 -8.73
N ALA A 50 6.89 -8.83 -8.56
CA ALA A 50 6.06 -10.02 -8.51
C ALA A 50 4.56 -9.71 -8.71
N ASP A 51 3.85 -10.58 -9.40
CA ASP A 51 2.39 -10.57 -9.43
C ASP A 51 1.83 -11.16 -8.12
N LEU A 52 1.45 -10.28 -7.19
CA LEU A 52 0.91 -10.69 -5.89
C LEU A 52 -0.55 -11.15 -5.95
N SER A 53 -1.25 -11.00 -7.09
CA SER A 53 -2.63 -11.51 -7.25
C SER A 53 -2.70 -13.05 -7.16
N LEU A 54 -1.56 -13.72 -7.37
CA LEU A 54 -1.41 -15.16 -7.25
C LEU A 54 -1.23 -15.64 -5.80
N LEU A 55 -1.01 -14.73 -4.85
CA LEU A 55 -0.93 -15.04 -3.42
C LEU A 55 -2.31 -14.97 -2.78
N GLN A 56 -2.72 -16.03 -2.10
CA GLN A 56 -3.98 -16.03 -1.34
C GLN A 56 -3.97 -14.94 -0.27
N GLY A 57 -5.00 -14.08 -0.30
CA GLY A 57 -5.18 -13.00 0.67
C GLY A 57 -4.76 -11.60 0.20
N PHE A 58 -4.37 -11.47 -1.07
CA PHE A 58 -4.26 -10.19 -1.79
C PHE A 58 -5.53 -9.88 -2.59
#